data_AF-A0A1Q7M475-F1
#
_entry.id   AF-A0A1Q7M475-F1
#
_cell.length_a   1.000
_cell.length_b   1.000
_cell.length_c   1.000
_cell.angle_alpha   90.00
_cell.angle_beta   90.00
_cell.angle_gamma   90.00
#
_symmetry.space_group_name_H-M   'P 1'
#
loop_
_entity.id
_entity.type
_entity.pdbx_description
1 polymer ?
#
loop_
_entity_poly.entity_id
_entity_poly.type
_entity_poly.pdbx_seq_one_letter_code
_entity_poly.pdbx_strand_id
1 'polypeptide(L)'
;MDDPRQLLSEGRFEELANDDHPLWRGLALLELKRWPEAARTFEEAPDASQSGTMLELAGAARWLSGERETAVERWLASLEAEYEGPASRLKPPALLVYAGTRLGDDRYVLRGTRLMKKTWKPKIQRIWPGPVAGFLLGYVDEQSFLEEGYSDPDLEARRLTSAHFWAALKEPQKAREHYEAAITNEGAGVLEVEHHLAHGELAR
;
A
#
# COMPACT_ATOMS: atom_id res chain seq x y z
N MET A 1 -3.57 25.23 -13.30
CA MET A 1 -3.87 24.07 -12.45
C MET A 1 -2.91 24.19 -11.28
N ASP A 2 -3.41 24.18 -10.05
CA ASP A 2 -2.57 24.22 -8.84
C ASP A 2 -1.67 22.96 -8.83
N ASP A 3 -0.53 23.02 -8.14
CA ASP A 3 0.38 21.86 -8.03
C ASP A 3 -0.36 20.68 -7.36
N PRO A 4 -0.44 19.49 -7.98
CA PRO A 4 -1.11 18.33 -7.40
C PRO A 4 -0.64 17.97 -5.99
N ARG A 5 0.66 18.21 -5.70
CA ARG A 5 1.22 17.98 -4.36
C ARG A 5 0.69 18.98 -3.34
N GLN A 6 0.51 20.22 -3.75
CA GLN A 6 -0.09 21.25 -2.91
C GLN A 6 -1.54 20.90 -2.60
N LEU A 7 -2.34 20.55 -3.63
CA LEU A 7 -3.73 20.14 -3.45
C LEU A 7 -3.88 18.94 -2.50
N LEU A 8 -2.98 17.95 -2.60
CA LEU A 8 -2.93 16.81 -1.69
C LEU A 8 -2.61 17.23 -0.24
N SER A 9 -1.62 18.11 -0.05
CA SER A 9 -1.26 18.62 1.29
C SER A 9 -2.35 19.48 1.93
N GLU A 10 -3.17 20.16 1.12
CA GLU A 10 -4.30 20.98 1.56
C GLU A 10 -5.60 20.18 1.73
N GLY A 11 -5.58 18.87 1.45
CA GLY A 11 -6.78 18.01 1.51
C GLY A 11 -7.85 18.38 0.48
N ARG A 12 -7.48 19.08 -0.60
CA ARG A 12 -8.40 19.54 -1.67
C ARG A 12 -8.67 18.42 -2.68
N PHE A 13 -9.15 17.28 -2.19
CA PHE A 13 -9.31 16.07 -2.99
C PHE A 13 -10.36 16.19 -4.09
N GLU A 14 -11.44 16.96 -3.91
CA GLU A 14 -12.42 17.19 -4.98
C GLU A 14 -11.81 17.91 -6.19
N GLU A 15 -10.85 18.81 -5.95
CA GLU A 15 -10.15 19.50 -7.04
C GLU A 15 -9.10 18.59 -7.68
N LEU A 16 -8.35 17.86 -6.85
CA LEU A 16 -7.35 16.89 -7.31
C LEU A 16 -7.98 15.73 -8.10
N ALA A 17 -9.23 15.36 -7.80
CA ALA A 17 -9.99 14.37 -8.55
C ALA A 17 -10.32 14.80 -10.00
N ASN A 18 -10.06 16.06 -10.36
CA ASN A 18 -10.16 16.56 -11.74
C ASN A 18 -8.80 16.71 -12.43
N ASP A 19 -7.69 16.39 -11.77
CA ASP A 19 -6.33 16.50 -12.32
C ASP A 19 -6.13 15.57 -13.53
N ASP A 20 -5.38 15.98 -14.55
CA ASP A 20 -5.15 15.16 -15.75
C ASP A 20 -4.22 13.97 -15.51
N HIS A 21 -3.38 14.01 -14.49
CA HIS A 21 -2.45 12.94 -14.18
C HIS A 21 -3.17 11.80 -13.42
N PRO A 22 -3.22 10.58 -13.97
CA PRO A 22 -4.06 9.50 -13.44
C PRO A 22 -3.68 9.09 -12.01
N LEU A 23 -2.40 9.17 -11.63
CA LEU A 23 -1.97 8.89 -10.26
C LEU A 23 -2.65 9.84 -9.25
N TRP A 24 -2.56 11.15 -9.48
CA TRP A 24 -3.09 12.15 -8.55
C TRP A 24 -4.61 12.10 -8.49
N ARG A 25 -5.26 12.01 -9.65
CA ARG A 25 -6.70 11.80 -9.76
C ARG A 25 -7.16 10.57 -8.99
N GLY A 26 -6.50 9.43 -9.21
CA GLY A 26 -6.87 8.16 -8.58
C GLY A 26 -6.67 8.17 -7.06
N LEU A 27 -5.59 8.79 -6.57
CA LEU A 27 -5.35 8.96 -5.13
C LEU A 27 -6.43 9.82 -4.48
N ALA A 28 -6.81 10.94 -5.11
CA ALA A 28 -7.90 11.78 -4.63
C ALA A 28 -9.24 11.02 -4.59
N LEU A 29 -9.53 10.20 -5.62
CA LEU A 29 -10.74 9.38 -5.65
C LEU A 29 -10.74 8.30 -4.56
N LEU A 30 -9.59 7.75 -4.17
CA LEU A 30 -9.47 6.84 -3.04
C LEU A 30 -9.82 7.54 -1.72
N GLU A 31 -9.28 8.75 -1.48
CA GLU A 31 -9.56 9.57 -0.30
C GLU A 31 -11.04 9.94 -0.20
N LEU A 32 -11.66 10.28 -1.33
CA LEU A 32 -13.10 10.55 -1.43
C LEU A 32 -13.98 9.28 -1.34
N LYS A 33 -13.36 8.11 -1.14
CA LYS A 33 -14.03 6.80 -1.08
C LYS A 33 -14.82 6.45 -2.35
N ARG A 34 -14.47 7.07 -3.48
CA ARG A 34 -15.02 6.79 -4.82
C ARG A 34 -14.27 5.63 -5.45
N TRP A 35 -14.23 4.50 -4.73
CA TRP A 35 -13.33 3.39 -5.03
C TRP A 35 -13.49 2.77 -6.43
N PRO A 36 -14.70 2.59 -6.99
CA PRO A 36 -14.82 2.08 -8.36
C PRO A 36 -14.26 3.05 -9.41
N GLU A 37 -14.35 4.36 -9.17
CA GLU A 37 -13.81 5.39 -10.06
C GLU A 37 -12.29 5.47 -9.97
N ALA A 38 -11.75 5.37 -8.75
CA ALA A 38 -10.31 5.27 -8.53
C ALA A 38 -9.71 4.05 -9.26
N ALA A 39 -10.36 2.88 -9.13
CA ALA A 39 -9.92 1.66 -9.80
C ALA A 39 -9.81 1.84 -11.32
N ARG A 40 -10.86 2.38 -11.95
CA ARG A 40 -10.85 2.66 -13.40
C ARG A 40 -9.75 3.65 -13.79
N THR A 41 -9.58 4.71 -12.99
CA THR A 41 -8.55 5.74 -13.25
C THR A 41 -7.15 5.14 -13.29
N PHE A 42 -6.83 4.24 -12.36
CA PHE A 42 -5.53 3.56 -12.36
C PHE A 42 -5.40 2.51 -13.48
N GLU A 43 -6.47 1.76 -13.77
CA GLU A 43 -6.47 0.69 -14.79
C GLU A 43 -6.40 1.22 -16.23
N GLU A 44 -7.00 2.39 -16.49
CA GLU A 44 -7.07 3.03 -17.82
C GLU A 44 -5.90 3.98 -18.09
N ALA A 45 -5.02 4.20 -17.09
CA ALA A 45 -3.85 5.05 -17.26
C ALA A 45 -2.89 4.50 -18.34
N PRO A 46 -2.20 5.38 -19.09
CA PRO A 46 -1.13 4.95 -19.98
C PRO A 46 -0.12 4.08 -19.24
N ASP A 47 0.25 2.95 -19.83
CA ASP A 47 1.20 1.97 -19.28
C ASP A 47 0.82 1.39 -17.90
N ALA A 48 -0.44 1.52 -17.47
CA ALA A 48 -0.93 0.99 -16.19
C ALA A 48 -0.58 -0.48 -15.96
N SER A 49 -0.71 -1.30 -17.00
CA SER A 49 -0.39 -2.74 -16.95
C SER A 49 1.09 -3.06 -16.71
N GLN A 50 1.98 -2.10 -16.91
CA GLN A 50 3.43 -2.23 -16.71
C GLN A 50 3.89 -1.52 -15.43
N SER A 51 3.09 -0.62 -14.89
CA SER A 51 3.38 0.12 -13.66
C SER A 51 2.95 -0.66 -12.42
N GLY A 52 3.93 -1.09 -11.63
CA GLY A 52 3.67 -1.77 -10.36
C GLY A 52 2.78 -0.95 -9.43
N THR A 53 3.11 0.32 -9.24
CA THR A 53 2.34 1.26 -8.39
C THR A 53 0.89 1.38 -8.84
N MET A 54 0.62 1.52 -10.15
CA MET A 54 -0.75 1.62 -10.65
C MET A 54 -1.54 0.34 -10.39
N LEU A 55 -0.93 -0.83 -10.59
CA LEU A 55 -1.57 -2.11 -10.31
C LEU A 55 -1.83 -2.33 -8.81
N GLU A 56 -0.90 -1.92 -7.95
CA GLU A 56 -1.07 -1.99 -6.49
C GLU A 56 -2.25 -1.13 -6.01
N LEU A 57 -2.33 0.12 -6.47
CA LEU A 57 -3.40 1.06 -6.14
C LEU A 57 -4.75 0.65 -6.77
N ALA A 58 -4.76 0.17 -8.01
CA ALA A 58 -5.94 -0.41 -8.64
C ALA A 58 -6.46 -1.59 -7.81
N GLY A 59 -5.56 -2.47 -7.36
CA GLY A 59 -5.92 -3.59 -6.49
C GLY A 59 -6.53 -3.13 -5.16
N ALA A 60 -5.97 -2.09 -4.52
CA ALA A 60 -6.54 -1.52 -3.30
C ALA A 60 -7.94 -0.93 -3.54
N ALA A 61 -8.13 -0.17 -4.63
CA ALA A 61 -9.42 0.40 -5.00
C ALA A 61 -10.49 -0.69 -5.23
N ARG A 62 -10.15 -1.76 -5.96
CA ARG A 62 -11.03 -2.93 -6.16
C ARG A 62 -11.33 -3.65 -4.85
N TRP A 63 -10.31 -3.81 -4.00
CA TRP A 63 -10.47 -4.44 -2.68
C TRP A 63 -11.45 -3.65 -1.82
N LEU A 64 -11.30 -2.33 -1.75
CA LEU A 64 -12.18 -1.46 -0.99
C LEU A 64 -13.61 -1.47 -1.56
N SER A 65 -13.76 -1.56 -2.89
CA SER A 65 -15.05 -1.73 -3.58
C SER A 65 -15.73 -3.10 -3.34
N GLY A 66 -15.07 -4.03 -2.66
CA GLY A 66 -15.58 -5.38 -2.41
C GLY A 66 -15.29 -6.40 -3.51
N GLU A 67 -14.63 -5.98 -4.60
CA GLU A 67 -14.25 -6.83 -5.74
C GLU A 67 -12.93 -7.58 -5.43
N ARG A 68 -13.00 -8.54 -4.50
CA ARG A 68 -11.82 -9.22 -3.91
C ARG A 68 -10.99 -9.98 -4.94
N GLU A 69 -11.63 -10.72 -5.84
CA GLU A 69 -10.96 -11.51 -6.87
C GLU A 69 -10.18 -10.61 -7.81
N THR A 70 -10.81 -9.54 -8.32
CA THR A 70 -10.18 -8.56 -9.20
C THR A 70 -9.03 -7.83 -8.51
N ALA A 71 -9.18 -7.49 -7.22
CA ALA A 71 -8.09 -6.90 -6.44
C ALA A 71 -6.84 -7.80 -6.42
N VAL A 72 -7.04 -9.09 -6.14
CA VAL A 72 -5.96 -10.07 -6.12
C VAL A 72 -5.36 -10.28 -7.51
N GLU A 73 -6.16 -10.26 -8.58
CA GLU A 73 -5.65 -10.30 -9.96
C GLU A 73 -4.69 -9.13 -10.26
N ARG A 74 -5.01 -7.91 -9.81
CA ARG A 74 -4.12 -6.74 -9.97
C ARG A 74 -2.84 -6.90 -9.17
N TRP A 75 -2.92 -7.35 -7.92
CA TRP A 75 -1.73 -7.62 -7.11
C TRP A 75 -0.87 -8.75 -7.69
N LEU A 76 -1.49 -9.78 -8.28
CA LEU A 76 -0.75 -10.82 -9.01
C LEU A 76 -0.06 -10.28 -10.26
N ALA A 77 -0.72 -9.43 -11.04
CA ALA A 77 -0.11 -8.78 -12.21
C ALA A 77 1.08 -7.90 -11.80
N SER A 78 0.96 -7.20 -10.66
CA SER A 78 2.02 -6.32 -10.14
C SER A 78 3.31 -7.05 -9.74
N LEU A 79 3.30 -8.38 -9.64
CA LEU A 79 4.51 -9.19 -9.41
C LEU A 79 5.50 -9.14 -10.60
N GLU A 80 4.98 -8.99 -11.81
CA GLU A 80 5.77 -9.01 -13.06
C GLU A 80 5.99 -7.60 -13.64
N ALA A 81 5.45 -6.58 -12.97
CA ALA A 81 5.54 -5.18 -13.39
C ALA A 81 6.91 -4.55 -13.14
N GLU A 82 7.17 -3.41 -13.77
CA GLU A 82 8.39 -2.65 -13.57
C GLU A 82 8.33 -1.82 -12.27
N TYR A 83 9.48 -1.75 -11.60
CA TYR A 83 9.68 -0.95 -10.38
C TYR A 83 11.05 -0.29 -10.43
N GLU A 84 11.15 0.90 -9.83
CA GLU A 84 12.39 1.71 -9.76
C GLU A 84 13.52 1.06 -8.93
N GLY A 85 13.25 -0.04 -8.21
CA GLY A 85 14.27 -0.74 -7.44
C GLY A 85 13.87 -2.11 -6.88
N PRO A 86 14.84 -2.88 -6.35
CA PRO A 86 14.60 -4.22 -5.83
C PRO A 86 13.78 -4.25 -4.53
N ALA A 87 13.82 -3.19 -3.72
CA ALA A 87 13.01 -3.09 -2.51
C ALA A 87 11.52 -2.97 -2.84
N SER A 88 11.16 -2.16 -3.84
CA SER A 88 9.78 -1.94 -4.26
C SER A 88 9.08 -3.23 -4.71
N ARG A 89 9.83 -4.20 -5.25
CA ARG A 89 9.33 -5.54 -5.62
C ARG A 89 8.87 -6.40 -4.43
N LEU A 90 9.04 -5.94 -3.18
CA LEU A 90 8.59 -6.64 -1.98
C LEU A 90 7.15 -6.30 -1.60
N LYS A 91 6.60 -5.17 -2.06
CA LYS A 91 5.22 -4.76 -1.72
C LYS A 91 4.16 -5.71 -2.32
N PRO A 92 4.22 -6.13 -3.60
CA PRO A 92 3.21 -7.04 -4.14
C PRO A 92 3.12 -8.41 -3.43
N PRO A 93 4.24 -9.09 -3.14
CA PRO A 93 4.19 -10.30 -2.32
C PRO A 93 3.59 -10.09 -0.93
N ALA A 94 3.82 -8.94 -0.29
CA ALA A 94 3.21 -8.60 1.00
C ALA A 94 1.68 -8.41 0.87
N LEU A 95 1.22 -7.75 -0.20
CA LEU A 95 -0.21 -7.61 -0.50
C LEU A 95 -0.91 -8.97 -0.72
N LEU A 96 -0.22 -9.96 -1.29
CA LEU A 96 -0.74 -11.34 -1.36
C LEU A 96 -0.86 -11.99 0.01
N VAL A 97 0.07 -11.74 0.94
CA VAL A 97 -0.06 -12.22 2.32
C VAL A 97 -1.27 -11.59 3.00
N TYR A 98 -1.45 -10.29 2.84
CA TYR A 98 -2.64 -9.59 3.33
C TYR A 98 -3.92 -10.20 2.75
N ALA A 99 -4.01 -10.34 1.43
CA ALA A 99 -5.15 -10.93 0.75
C ALA A 99 -5.48 -12.34 1.27
N GLY A 100 -4.47 -13.22 1.33
CA GLY A 100 -4.64 -14.59 1.80
C GLY A 100 -5.10 -14.66 3.26
N THR A 101 -4.53 -13.80 4.13
CA THR A 101 -4.93 -13.73 5.54
C THR A 101 -6.37 -13.30 5.71
N ARG A 102 -6.83 -12.31 4.92
CA ARG A 102 -8.19 -11.78 5.00
C ARG A 102 -9.24 -12.65 4.34
N LEU A 103 -8.87 -13.40 3.30
CA LEU A 103 -9.77 -14.33 2.61
C LEU A 103 -9.76 -15.74 3.24
N GLY A 104 -8.85 -16.03 4.16
CA GLY A 104 -8.64 -17.40 4.67
C GLY A 104 -8.09 -18.34 3.60
N ASP A 105 -7.34 -17.82 2.63
CA ASP A 105 -6.76 -18.59 1.52
C ASP A 105 -5.23 -18.65 1.65
N ASP A 106 -4.78 -19.74 2.27
CA ASP A 106 -3.36 -20.00 2.54
C ASP A 106 -2.50 -20.06 1.27
N ARG A 107 -3.09 -20.28 0.08
CA ARG A 107 -2.33 -20.32 -1.17
C ARG A 107 -1.67 -18.97 -1.45
N TYR A 108 -2.37 -17.87 -1.17
CA TYR A 108 -1.82 -16.52 -1.34
C TYR A 108 -0.78 -16.20 -0.26
N VAL A 109 -1.02 -16.61 0.99
CA VAL A 109 -0.06 -16.46 2.10
C VAL A 109 1.25 -17.18 1.78
N LEU A 110 1.18 -18.44 1.36
CA LEU A 110 2.33 -19.26 1.00
C LEU A 110 3.10 -18.68 -0.20
N ARG A 111 2.38 -18.26 -1.25
CA ARG A 111 2.99 -17.65 -2.44
C ARG A 111 3.70 -16.34 -2.09
N GLY A 112 3.02 -15.43 -1.40
CA GLY A 112 3.58 -14.14 -0.98
C GLY A 112 4.82 -14.33 -0.10
N THR A 113 4.73 -15.19 0.92
CA THR A 113 5.85 -15.53 1.82
C THR A 113 7.05 -16.09 1.07
N ARG A 114 6.83 -17.04 0.13
CA ARG A 114 7.92 -17.64 -0.66
C ARG A 114 8.63 -16.60 -1.53
N LEU A 115 7.87 -15.71 -2.16
CA LEU A 115 8.42 -14.63 -3.00
C LEU A 115 9.21 -13.63 -2.17
N MET A 116 8.68 -13.19 -1.02
CA MET A 116 9.42 -12.34 -0.09
C MET A 116 10.73 -13.00 0.37
N LYS A 117 10.72 -14.28 0.76
CA LYS A 117 11.95 -15.01 1.16
C LYS A 117 13.00 -15.06 0.04
N LYS A 118 12.57 -15.20 -1.22
CA LYS A 118 13.48 -15.23 -2.38
C LYS A 118 14.14 -13.87 -2.60
N THR A 119 13.36 -12.80 -2.54
CA THR A 119 13.78 -11.44 -2.88
C THR A 119 14.49 -10.72 -1.73
N TRP A 120 14.05 -10.94 -0.49
CA TRP A 120 14.59 -10.25 0.68
C TRP A 120 16.06 -10.63 0.94
N LYS A 121 16.86 -9.61 1.29
CA LYS A 121 18.28 -9.72 1.63
C LYS A 121 18.59 -8.73 2.77
N PRO A 122 19.57 -9.03 3.65
CA PRO A 122 19.96 -8.09 4.71
C PRO A 122 20.30 -6.68 4.22
N LYS A 123 20.90 -6.55 3.03
CA LYS A 123 21.25 -5.24 2.44
C LYS A 123 20.06 -4.32 2.14
N ILE A 124 18.86 -4.87 1.96
CA ILE A 124 17.64 -4.07 1.73
C ILE A 124 16.79 -3.93 2.99
N GLN A 125 17.23 -4.48 4.14
CA GLN A 125 16.48 -4.41 5.40
C GLN A 125 16.17 -2.97 5.82
N ARG A 126 17.02 -1.99 5.47
CA ARG A 126 16.82 -0.56 5.81
C ARG A 126 16.31 0.28 4.64
N ILE A 127 16.08 -0.33 3.48
CA ILE A 127 15.61 0.37 2.28
C ILE A 127 14.13 0.03 2.13
N TRP A 128 13.25 0.98 2.42
CA TRP A 128 11.81 0.76 2.34
C TRP A 128 11.35 0.38 0.91
N PRO A 129 10.40 -0.56 0.76
CA PRO A 129 9.66 -1.33 1.79
C PRO A 129 10.36 -2.62 2.29
N GLY A 130 11.68 -2.73 2.20
CA GLY A 130 12.45 -3.89 2.70
C GLY A 130 12.23 -4.31 4.15
N PRO A 131 12.09 -3.39 5.13
CA PRO A 131 11.71 -3.73 6.50
C PRO A 131 10.36 -4.46 6.59
N VAL A 132 9.38 -4.14 5.74
CA VAL A 132 8.05 -4.79 5.74
C VAL A 132 8.20 -6.30 5.55
N ALA A 133 8.93 -6.71 4.52
CA ALA A 133 9.18 -8.13 4.28
C ALA A 133 10.02 -8.75 5.41
N GLY A 134 11.00 -8.03 5.95
CA GLY A 134 11.77 -8.49 7.11
C GLY A 134 10.88 -8.76 8.33
N PHE A 135 9.96 -7.85 8.63
CA PHE A 135 9.02 -7.96 9.74
C PHE A 135 8.01 -9.09 9.54
N LEU A 136 7.38 -9.19 8.36
CA LEU A 136 6.43 -10.26 8.03
C LEU A 136 7.09 -11.64 8.04
N LEU A 137 8.38 -11.74 7.68
CA LEU A 137 9.15 -12.98 7.71
C LEU A 137 9.74 -13.32 9.10
N GLY A 138 9.64 -12.41 10.08
CA GLY A 138 10.17 -12.59 11.43
C GLY A 138 11.68 -12.34 11.55
N TYR A 139 12.30 -11.67 10.59
CA TYR A 139 13.71 -11.26 10.63
C TYR A 139 13.93 -9.89 11.29
N VAL A 140 12.87 -9.09 11.38
CA VAL A 140 12.85 -7.78 12.06
C VAL A 140 11.79 -7.86 13.16
N ASP A 141 12.16 -7.49 14.38
CA ASP A 141 11.22 -7.40 15.50
C ASP A 141 10.34 -6.14 15.40
N GLU A 142 9.23 -6.13 16.13
CA GLU A 142 8.23 -5.05 16.10
C GLU A 142 8.82 -3.70 16.52
N GLN A 143 9.64 -3.68 17.57
CA GLN A 143 10.23 -2.45 18.10
C GLN A 143 11.12 -1.81 17.03
N SER A 144 12.07 -2.57 16.47
CA SER A 144 12.94 -2.09 15.39
C SER A 144 12.14 -1.65 14.16
N PHE A 145 11.06 -2.36 13.82
CA PHE A 145 10.22 -2.05 12.67
C PHE A 145 9.44 -0.73 12.83
N LEU A 146 8.98 -0.43 14.06
CA LEU A 146 8.22 0.77 14.36
C LEU A 146 9.10 1.99 14.67
N GLU A 147 10.27 1.81 15.30
CA GLU A 147 11.09 2.92 15.81
C GLU A 147 12.21 3.38 14.86
N GLU A 148 12.73 2.53 13.96
CA GLU A 148 13.79 2.93 13.02
C GLU A 148 13.22 3.75 11.84
N GLY A 149 13.24 5.07 11.98
CA GLY A 149 12.63 6.02 11.05
C GLY A 149 13.58 6.89 10.20
N TYR A 150 12.96 7.82 9.48
CA TYR A 150 13.61 8.86 8.67
C TYR A 150 13.61 10.22 9.40
N SER A 151 14.62 11.05 9.13
CA SER A 151 14.62 12.46 9.58
C SER A 151 13.68 13.34 8.75
N ASP A 152 13.39 12.94 7.51
CA ASP A 152 12.47 13.66 6.63
C ASP A 152 11.01 13.35 7.02
N PRO A 153 10.18 14.37 7.33
CA PRO A 153 8.82 14.14 7.83
C PRO A 153 7.90 13.40 6.85
N ASP A 154 8.02 13.65 5.54
CA ASP A 154 7.15 13.03 4.54
C ASP A 154 7.51 11.57 4.33
N LEU A 155 8.81 11.26 4.26
CA LEU A 155 9.29 9.88 4.22
C LEU A 155 8.92 9.13 5.50
N GLU A 156 9.00 9.79 6.66
CA GLU A 156 8.62 9.18 7.93
C GLU A 156 7.11 8.93 8.04
N ALA A 157 6.28 9.85 7.57
CA ALA A 157 4.82 9.67 7.52
C ALA A 157 4.43 8.46 6.66
N ARG A 158 5.03 8.32 5.48
CA ARG A 158 4.84 7.16 4.58
C ARG A 158 5.29 5.86 5.25
N ARG A 159 6.46 5.92 5.90
CA ARG A 159 7.04 4.80 6.64
C ARG A 159 6.10 4.30 7.73
N LEU A 160 5.67 5.19 8.62
CA LEU A 160 4.78 4.89 9.76
C LEU A 160 3.45 4.34 9.29
N THR A 161 2.88 4.92 8.23
CA THR A 161 1.66 4.43 7.58
C THR A 161 1.78 2.96 7.20
N SER A 162 2.83 2.61 6.44
CA SER A 162 3.08 1.23 6.04
C SER A 162 3.39 0.34 7.26
N ALA A 163 4.27 0.79 8.17
CA ALA A 163 4.69 0.02 9.33
C ALA A 163 3.50 -0.39 10.22
N HIS A 164 2.63 0.55 10.54
CA HIS A 164 1.46 0.27 11.35
C HIS A 164 0.46 -0.64 10.65
N PHE A 165 0.20 -0.46 9.36
CA PHE A 165 -0.68 -1.37 8.62
C PHE A 165 -0.21 -2.83 8.69
N TRP A 166 1.09 -3.06 8.50
CA TRP A 166 1.66 -4.41 8.55
C TRP A 166 1.75 -4.97 9.98
N ALA A 167 1.99 -4.12 10.99
CA ALA A 167 1.90 -4.51 12.40
C ALA A 167 0.48 -4.97 12.76
N ALA A 168 -0.55 -4.24 12.32
CA ALA A 168 -1.95 -4.60 12.52
C ALA A 168 -2.28 -5.99 11.96
N LEU A 169 -1.71 -6.35 10.81
CA LEU A 169 -1.89 -7.67 10.21
C LEU A 169 -1.28 -8.80 11.05
N LYS A 170 -0.11 -8.55 11.66
CA LYS A 170 0.64 -9.54 12.46
C LYS A 170 0.12 -9.65 13.90
N GLU A 171 -0.48 -8.59 14.42
CA GLU A 171 -1.02 -8.50 15.78
C GLU A 171 -2.52 -8.20 15.79
N PRO A 172 -3.38 -9.20 15.50
CA PRO A 172 -4.83 -9.01 15.46
C PRO A 172 -5.44 -8.39 16.72
N GLN A 173 -4.82 -8.60 17.89
CA GLN A 173 -5.31 -8.07 19.17
C GLN A 173 -5.12 -6.56 19.32
N LYS A 174 -4.16 -5.96 18.61
CA LYS A 174 -3.91 -4.50 18.58
C LYS A 174 -4.23 -3.90 17.22
N ALA A 175 -4.83 -4.66 16.31
CA ALA A 175 -4.98 -4.27 14.91
C ALA A 175 -5.68 -2.93 14.75
N ARG A 176 -6.71 -2.66 15.56
CA ARG A 176 -7.44 -1.40 15.53
C ARG A 176 -6.55 -0.20 15.83
N GLU A 177 -5.76 -0.24 16.91
CA GLU A 177 -4.86 0.85 17.31
C GLU A 177 -3.83 1.13 16.20
N HIS A 178 -3.29 0.07 15.61
CA HIS A 178 -2.37 0.20 14.49
C HIS A 178 -3.04 0.74 13.22
N TYR A 179 -4.25 0.33 12.87
CA TYR A 179 -4.94 0.92 11.72
C TYR A 179 -5.27 2.40 11.94
N GLU A 180 -5.67 2.79 13.16
CA GLU A 180 -5.87 4.20 13.52
C GLU A 180 -4.56 5.00 13.36
N ALA A 181 -3.43 4.45 13.82
CA ALA A 181 -2.11 5.06 13.63
C ALA A 181 -1.68 5.13 12.15
N ALA A 182 -2.04 4.14 11.33
CA ALA A 182 -1.71 4.11 9.90
C ALA A 182 -2.44 5.21 9.12
N ILE A 183 -3.65 5.61 9.53
CA ILE A 183 -4.41 6.68 8.87
C ILE A 183 -4.17 8.07 9.45
N THR A 184 -3.60 8.17 10.66
CA THR A 184 -3.36 9.46 11.35
C THR A 184 -2.35 10.35 10.61
N ASN A 185 -1.42 9.75 9.86
CA ASN A 185 -0.42 10.48 9.09
C ASN A 185 -1.03 10.97 7.76
N GLU A 186 -2.03 11.85 7.85
CA GLU A 186 -2.62 12.55 6.71
C GLU A 186 -1.55 13.38 5.98
N GLY A 187 -1.60 13.43 4.63
CA GLY A 187 -0.56 14.01 3.79
C GLY A 187 0.21 12.94 3.00
N ALA A 188 1.54 12.86 3.18
CA ALA A 188 2.38 11.95 2.39
C ALA A 188 1.98 10.46 2.52
N GLY A 189 1.34 10.07 3.63
CA GLY A 189 0.81 8.71 3.85
C GLY A 189 -0.19 8.25 2.78
N VAL A 190 -0.95 9.18 2.18
CA VAL A 190 -1.92 8.92 1.09
C VAL A 190 -1.28 8.24 -0.12
N LEU A 191 0.03 8.40 -0.32
CA LEU A 191 0.76 7.74 -1.40
C LEU A 191 0.90 6.23 -1.20
N GLU A 192 0.69 5.73 0.02
CA GLU A 192 0.84 4.32 0.34
C GLU A 192 -0.50 3.58 0.24
N VAL A 193 -0.51 2.45 -0.47
CA VAL A 193 -1.65 1.53 -0.58
C VAL A 193 -2.18 1.14 0.80
N GLU A 194 -1.26 0.98 1.75
CA GLU A 194 -1.51 0.66 3.15
C GLU A 194 -2.42 1.67 3.88
N HIS A 195 -2.33 2.96 3.54
CA HIS A 195 -3.21 4.01 4.09
C HIS A 195 -4.68 3.72 3.77
N HIS A 196 -4.95 3.50 2.48
CA HIS A 196 -6.28 3.26 1.96
C HIS A 196 -6.86 1.94 2.48
N LEU A 197 -6.03 0.90 2.54
CA LEU A 197 -6.45 -0.38 3.10
C LEU A 197 -6.76 -0.28 4.59
N ALA A 198 -6.00 0.49 5.38
CA ALA A 198 -6.27 0.73 6.80
C ALA A 198 -7.64 1.39 7.00
N HIS A 199 -8.01 2.39 6.18
CA HIS A 199 -9.36 2.95 6.18
C HIS A 199 -10.45 1.89 5.95
N GLY A 200 -10.22 0.98 5.00
CA GLY A 200 -11.13 -0.13 4.72
C GLY A 200 -11.21 -1.20 5.81
N GLU A 201 -10.17 -1.34 6.62
CA GLU A 201 -10.15 -2.25 7.78
C GLU A 201 -10.91 -1.66 8.97
N LEU A 202 -10.80 -0.34 9.20
CA LEU A 202 -11.52 0.35 10.28
C LEU A 202 -13.02 0.52 10.03
N ALA A 203 -13.45 0.45 8.77
CA ALA A 203 -14.85 0.57 8.38
C ALA A 203 -15.66 -0.74 8.49
N ARG A 204 -15.02 -1.86 8.85
CA ARG A 204 -15.66 -3.17 9.04
C ARG A 204 -16.03 -3.42 10.49
#